data_AF-A0A2T6NGE5-F1
#
_entry.id   AF-A0A2T6NGE5-F1
#
_cell.length_a   1.000
_cell.length_b   1.000
_cell.length_c   1.000
_cell.angle_alpha   90.00
_cell.angle_beta   90.00
_cell.angle_gamma   90.00
#
_symmetry.space_group_name_H-M   'P 1'
#
loop_
_entity.id
_entity.type
_entity.pdbx_description
1 polymer ?
#
loop_
_entity_poly.entity_id
_entity_poly.type
_entity_poly.pdbx_seq_one_letter_code
_entity_poly.pdbx_strand_id
1 'polypeptide(L)' 'MMIQKFSLFLTSFTIGALYSPLLVYTLYLWQQYTGATNLVALHWYELILLLTLMLLPLAAMKLLKINWTPRDIPG' A
#
# COMPACT_ATOMS: atom_id res chain seq x y z
N MET A 1 -18.29 11.76 -19.22
CA MET A 1 -17.09 10.98 -19.60
C MET A 1 -15.79 11.54 -19.01
N MET A 2 -15.52 12.86 -19.07
CA MET A 2 -14.29 13.47 -18.51
C MET A 2 -14.22 13.40 -16.96
N ILE A 3 -15.36 13.59 -16.28
CA ILE A 3 -15.46 13.57 -14.80
C ILE A 3 -15.15 12.18 -14.21
N GLN A 4 -15.57 11.10 -14.87
CA GLN A 4 -15.26 9.72 -14.46
C GLN A 4 -13.76 9.40 -14.58
N LYS A 5 -13.10 9.87 -15.65
CA LYS A 5 -11.66 9.67 -15.85
C LYS A 5 -10.84 10.40 -14.78
N PHE A 6 -11.24 11.62 -14.42
CA PHE A 6 -10.61 12.40 -13.36
C PHE A 6 -10.77 11.73 -11.99
N SER A 7 -11.98 11.23 -11.69
CA SER A 7 -12.24 10.48 -10.47
C SER A 7 -11.35 9.24 -10.36
N LEU A 8 -11.24 8.45 -11.44
CA LEU A 8 -10.37 7.27 -11.48
C LEU A 8 -8.90 7.62 -11.26
N PHE A 9 -8.42 8.70 -11.89
CA PHE A 9 -7.04 9.14 -11.72
C PHE A 9 -6.75 9.56 -10.27
N LEU A 10 -7.66 10.32 -9.66
CA LEU A 10 -7.52 10.78 -8.29
C LEU A 10 -7.54 9.61 -7.30
N THR A 11 -8.45 8.64 -7.49
CA THR A 11 -8.50 7.43 -6.67
C THR A 11 -7.23 6.60 -6.78
N SER A 12 -6.72 6.36 -8.00
CA SER A 12 -5.46 5.65 -8.22
C SER A 12 -4.27 6.38 -7.61
N PHE A 13 -4.23 7.72 -7.72
CA PHE A 13 -3.20 8.54 -7.08
C PHE A 13 -3.26 8.44 -5.56
N THR A 14 -4.46 8.53 -4.96
CA THR A 14 -4.64 8.38 -3.51
C THR A 14 -4.22 7.00 -3.02
N ILE A 15 -4.54 5.93 -3.75
CA ILE A 15 -4.09 4.56 -3.42
C ILE A 15 -2.56 4.50 -3.49
N GLY A 16 -1.95 4.95 -4.58
CA GLY A 16 -0.50 4.98 -4.72
C GLY A 16 0.20 5.77 -3.61
N ALA A 17 -0.35 6.93 -3.25
CA ALA A 17 0.16 7.76 -2.16
C ALA A 17 0.06 7.05 -0.80
N LEU A 18 -1.05 6.36 -0.52
CA LEU A 18 -1.23 5.59 0.72
C LEU A 18 -0.23 4.44 0.86
N TYR A 19 0.13 3.78 -0.25
CA TYR A 19 1.11 2.69 -0.27
C TYR A 19 2.57 3.18 -0.38
N SER A 20 2.82 4.46 -0.67
CA SER A 20 4.18 4.99 -0.82
C SER A 20 5.08 4.80 0.40
N PRO A 21 4.62 4.95 1.67
CA PRO A 21 5.47 4.74 2.84
C PRO A 21 5.86 3.27 3.01
N LEU A 22 4.97 2.34 2.66
CA LEU A 22 5.27 0.91 2.63
C LEU A 22 6.37 0.61 1.61
N LEU A 23 6.26 1.18 0.39
CA LEU A 23 7.27 0.97 -0.66
C LEU A 23 8.64 1.50 -0.24
N VAL A 24 8.70 2.72 0.30
CA VAL A 24 9.96 3.29 0.81
C VAL A 24 10.55 2.43 1.93
N TYR A 25 9.72 1.96 2.86
CA TYR A 25 10.18 1.13 3.98
C TYR A 25 10.68 -0.24 3.51
N THR A 26 10.00 -0.87 2.54
CA THR A 26 10.48 -2.14 1.96
C THR A 26 11.80 -1.98 1.21
N LEU A 27 12.01 -0.87 0.51
CA LEU A 27 13.30 -0.57 -0.14
C LEU A 27 14.41 -0.31 0.89
N TYR A 28 14.09 0.37 1.99
CA TYR A 28 15.01 0.56 3.09
C TYR A 28 15.45 -0.77 3.70
N LEU A 29 14.49 -1.65 4.02
CA LEU A 29 14.78 -3.00 4.52
C LEU A 29 15.61 -3.81 3.51
N TRP A 30 15.28 -3.72 2.22
CA TRP A 30 16.02 -4.39 1.16
C TRP A 30 17.50 -3.95 1.10
N GLN A 31 17.75 -2.65 1.23
CA GLN A 31 19.12 -2.11 1.26
C GLN A 31 19.88 -2.50 2.53
N GLN A 32 19.19 -2.51 3.67
CA GLN A 32 19.81 -2.80 4.97
C GLN A 32 20.10 -4.28 5.19
N TYR A 33 19.23 -5.16 4.66
CA TYR A 33 19.34 -6.61 4.80
C TYR A 33 19.83 -7.29 3.50
N THR A 34 20.63 -6.58 2.70
CA THR A 34 21.13 -7.00 1.38
C THR A 34 21.59 -8.47 1.36
N GLY A 35 20.78 -9.33 0.72
CA GLY A 35 21.10 -10.76 0.51
C GLY A 35 20.51 -11.75 1.52
N ALA A 36 19.83 -11.29 2.57
CA ALA A 36 19.17 -12.19 3.51
C ALA A 36 17.72 -12.46 3.07
N THR A 37 17.49 -13.57 2.39
CA THR A 37 16.18 -14.25 2.28
C THR A 37 15.63 -14.74 3.63
N ASN A 38 16.20 -14.27 4.75
CA ASN A 38 15.83 -14.66 6.10
C ASN A 38 15.04 -13.54 6.77
N LEU A 39 13.72 -13.65 6.67
CA LEU A 39 12.75 -12.92 7.51
C LEU A 39 13.04 -13.07 9.03
N VAL A 40 13.87 -14.05 9.40
CA VAL A 40 14.35 -14.29 10.77
C VAL A 40 15.33 -13.21 11.25
N ALA A 41 16.00 -12.48 10.35
CA ALA A 41 16.91 -11.39 10.71
C ALA A 41 16.18 -10.06 10.97
N LEU A 42 14.91 -9.95 10.59
CA LEU A 42 14.10 -8.77 10.90
C LEU A 42 13.84 -8.70 12.39
N HIS A 43 14.00 -7.51 12.95
CA HIS A 43 13.63 -7.31 14.35
C HIS A 43 12.10 -7.38 14.50
N TRP A 44 11.63 -7.85 15.64
CA TRP A 44 10.20 -7.99 15.93
C TRP A 44 9.41 -6.68 15.74
N TYR A 45 10.04 -5.53 16.01
CA TYR A 45 9.41 -4.22 15.81
C TYR A 45 9.28 -3.84 14.32
N GLU A 46 10.20 -4.30 13.45
CA GLU A 46 10.15 -4.05 12.01
C GLU A 46 9.02 -4.83 11.35
N LEU A 47 8.74 -6.05 11.85
CA LEU A 47 7.58 -6.84 11.45
C LEU A 47 6.25 -6.15 11.82
N ILE A 48 6.16 -5.58 13.03
CA ILE A 48 4.99 -4.81 13.45
C ILE A 48 4.83 -3.55 12.60
N LEU A 49 5.93 -2.88 12.27
CA LEU A 49 5.94 -1.71 11.38
C LEU A 49 5.44 -2.07 9.98
N LEU A 50 5.95 -3.15 9.39
CA LEU A 50 5.51 -3.67 8.09
C LEU A 50 4.01 -3.99 8.08
N LEU A 51 3.55 -4.70 9.12
CA LEU A 51 2.13 -5.05 9.26
C LEU A 51 1.26 -3.80 9.39
N THR A 52 1.70 -2.82 10.20
CA THR A 52 1.00 -1.56 10.39
C THR A 52 0.92 -0.78 9.08
N LEU A 53 2.03 -0.67 8.34
CA LEU A 53 2.09 -0.01 7.04
C LEU A 53 1.27 -0.71 5.95
N MET A 54 1.03 -2.02 6.06
CA MET A 54 0.09 -2.74 5.19
C MET A 54 -1.37 -2.51 5.57
N LEU A 55 -1.69 -2.50 6.88
CA LEU A 55 -3.06 -2.35 7.37
C LEU A 55 -3.59 -0.91 7.27
N LEU A 56 -2.71 0.09 7.36
CA LEU A 56 -3.09 1.50 7.37
C LEU A 56 -3.74 1.95 6.04
N PRO A 57 -3.21 1.59 4.84
CA PRO A 57 -3.89 1.82 3.57
C PRO A 57 -5.24 1.10 3.47
N LEU A 58 -5.32 -0.16 3.91
CA LEU A 58 -6.55 -0.95 3.90
C LEU A 58 -7.64 -0.32 4.80
N ALA A 59 -7.26 0.10 6.00
CA ALA A 59 -8.13 0.80 6.93
C ALA A 59 -8.56 2.16 6.38
N ALA A 60 -7.63 2.92 5.79
CA ALA A 60 -7.93 4.20 5.14
C ALA A 60 -8.91 4.03 3.98
N MET A 61 -8.72 3.03 3.12
CA MET A 61 -9.64 2.73 2.01
C MET A 61 -11.05 2.35 2.51
N LYS A 62 -11.14 1.58 3.60
CA LYS A 62 -12.41 1.26 4.27
C LYS A 62 -13.09 2.50 4.83
N LEU A 63 -12.33 3.39 5.47
CA LEU A 63 -12.83 4.65 6.04
C LEU A 63 -13.28 5.65 4.97
N LEU A 64 -12.56 5.70 3.84
CA LEU A 64 -12.87 6.56 2.70
C LEU A 64 -14.11 6.10 1.91
N LYS A 65 -14.76 4.99 2.32
CA LYS A 65 -15.93 4.41 1.63
C LYS A 65 -15.71 4.29 0.12
N ILE A 66 -14.49 3.94 -0.30
CA ILE A 66 -14.22 3.62 -1.69
C ILE A 66 -14.95 2.30 -1.95
N ASN A 67 -16.18 2.39 -2.44
CA ASN A 67 -16.96 1.24 -2.86
C ASN A 67 -16.30 0.68 -4.11
N TRP A 68 -15.55 -0.40 -3.94
CA TRP A 68 -15.09 -1.23 -5.04
C TRP A 68 -16.31 -1.92 -5.62
N THR A 69 -16.99 -1.24 -6.55
CA THR A 69 -17.99 -1.92 -7.36
C THR A 69 -17.26 -2.90 -8.27
N PRO A 70 -17.64 -4.19 -8.32
CA PRO A 70 -17.01 -5.19 -9.19
C PRO A 70 -17.14 -4.84 -10.69
N ARG A 71 -17.83 -3.75 -11.02
CA ARG A 71 -17.91 -3.16 -12.36
C ARG A 71 -16.64 -2.41 -12.78
N ASP A 72 -15.76 -2.06 -11.84
CA ASP A 72 -14.54 -1.27 -12.09
C ASP A 72 -13.27 -2.13 -12.20
N ILE A 73 -13.40 -3.46 -12.02
CA ILE A 73 -12.32 -4.43 -12.26
C ILE A 73 -12.53 -4.98 -13.67
N PRO A 74 -11.66 -4.67 -14.65
CA PRO A 74 -11.78 -5.23 -15.98
C PRO A 74 -11.49 -6.73 -15.92
N GLY A 75 -12.53 -7.53 -16.14
CA GLY A 75 -12.41 -8.90 -16.63
C GLY A 75 -12.29 -8.92 -18.15
#